data_AF-A0A0A1F531-F1
#
_entry.id   AF-A0A0A1F531-F1
#
_cell.length_a   1.000
_cell.length_b   1.000
_cell.length_c   1.000
_cell.angle_alpha   90.00
_cell.angle_beta   90.00
_cell.angle_gamma   90.00
#
_symmetry.space_group_name_H-M   'P 1'
#
loop_
_entity.id
_entity.type
_entity.pdbx_description
1 polymer ?
#
loop_
_entity_poly.entity_id
_entity_poly.type
_entity_poly.pdbx_seq_one_letter_code
_entity_poly.pdbx_strand_id
1 'polypeptide(L)'
;MDAMDTDDLHTWLVQQEMGCLVDLDGESIYLKADAGGAELGALLLPAPTGEQIRLALQQGFSHALAYGAGLVYHADHAVGDSLRLSQWLPGIRSWQEAARPLENLLTQLTAWRVIFAPKASTLDVSLAPAAAFDRTEQRLRLLMTAGK
;
A
#
# COMPACT_ATOMS: atom_id res chain seq x y z
N MET A 1 -18.44 -2.69 2.70
CA MET A 1 -17.37 -2.15 3.55
C MET A 1 -17.78 -0.72 3.76
N ASP A 2 -18.47 -0.44 4.85
CA ASP A 2 -19.01 0.89 5.11
C ASP A 2 -17.82 1.82 5.39
N ALA A 3 -17.72 2.89 4.59
CA ALA A 3 -16.77 3.96 4.88
C ALA A 3 -17.14 4.56 6.23
N MET A 4 -16.18 4.67 7.14
CA MET A 4 -16.40 5.32 8.43
C MET A 4 -16.90 6.75 8.19
N ASP A 5 -18.01 7.12 8.83
CA ASP A 5 -18.59 8.46 8.71
C ASP A 5 -17.62 9.51 9.30
N THR A 6 -17.69 10.76 8.82
CA THR A 6 -16.79 11.84 9.24
C THR A 6 -16.88 12.12 10.75
N ASP A 7 -18.08 12.01 11.33
CA ASP A 7 -18.28 12.16 12.79
C ASP A 7 -17.68 10.99 13.60
N ASP A 8 -17.69 9.78 13.04
CA ASP A 8 -17.07 8.60 13.63
C ASP A 8 -15.54 8.72 13.59
N LEU A 9 -14.98 9.20 12.48
CA LEU A 9 -13.54 9.50 12.35
C LEU A 9 -13.09 10.53 13.39
N HIS A 10 -13.84 11.64 13.54
CA HIS A 10 -13.51 12.68 14.52
C HIS A 10 -13.51 12.14 15.95
N THR A 11 -14.54 11.35 16.31
CA THR A 11 -14.65 10.75 17.64
C THR A 11 -13.51 9.78 17.91
N TRP A 12 -13.17 8.96 16.93
CA TRP A 12 -12.05 8.02 17.00
C TRP A 12 -10.71 8.74 17.18
N LEU A 13 -10.46 9.83 16.43
CA LEU A 13 -9.21 10.60 16.49
C LEU A 13 -8.97 11.23 17.87
N VAL A 14 -10.02 11.61 18.61
CA VAL A 14 -9.89 12.18 19.96
C VAL A 14 -9.26 11.20 20.95
N GLN A 15 -9.45 9.91 20.71
CA GLN A 15 -9.07 8.86 21.65
C GLN A 15 -7.64 8.33 21.43
N GLN A 16 -6.96 8.77 20.36
CA GLN A 16 -5.65 8.23 19.98
C GLN A 16 -4.50 8.94 20.68
N GLU A 17 -3.54 8.16 21.16
CA GLU A 17 -2.30 8.68 21.72
C GLU A 17 -1.34 9.12 20.60
N MET A 18 -0.59 10.20 20.85
CA MET A 18 0.48 10.64 19.95
C MET A 18 1.75 9.85 20.21
N GLY A 19 2.56 9.66 19.16
CA GLY A 19 3.84 8.97 19.22
C GLY A 19 3.75 7.44 19.11
N CYS A 20 2.54 6.89 19.02
CA CYS A 20 2.28 5.47 18.83
C CYS A 20 1.78 5.18 17.41
N LEU A 21 2.00 3.94 16.96
CA LEU A 21 1.31 3.41 15.78
C LEU A 21 -0.13 3.08 16.17
N VAL A 22 -1.05 3.48 15.31
CA VAL A 22 -2.48 3.25 15.44
C VAL A 22 -2.94 2.50 14.20
N ASP A 23 -3.79 1.49 14.37
CA ASP A 23 -4.43 0.78 13.27
C ASP A 23 -5.74 1.50 12.90
N LEU A 24 -5.86 1.88 11.63
CA LEU A 24 -7.07 2.48 11.08
C LEU A 24 -7.41 1.75 9.78
N ASP A 25 -8.49 0.98 9.79
CA ASP A 25 -8.94 0.15 8.65
C ASP A 25 -7.84 -0.79 8.10
N GLY A 26 -6.98 -1.32 8.98
CA GLY A 26 -5.85 -2.18 8.61
C GLY A 26 -4.64 -1.44 8.08
N GLU A 27 -4.66 -0.10 8.06
CA GLU A 27 -3.51 0.74 7.76
C GLU A 27 -2.83 1.19 9.06
N SER A 28 -1.50 1.04 9.14
CA SER A 28 -0.73 1.46 10.31
C SER A 28 -0.27 2.91 10.18
N ILE A 29 -0.85 3.82 10.95
CA ILE A 29 -0.61 5.27 10.92
C ILE A 29 0.02 5.76 12.23
N TYR A 30 0.73 6.88 12.20
CA TYR A 30 1.26 7.52 13.41
C TYR A 30 1.23 9.04 13.30
N LEU A 31 1.06 9.70 14.43
CA LEU A 31 1.24 11.15 14.58
C LEU A 31 2.23 11.39 15.72
N LYS A 32 3.42 11.84 15.39
CA LYS A 32 4.50 12.08 16.35
C LYS A 32 4.73 13.57 16.52
N ALA A 33 4.50 14.08 17.74
CA ALA A 33 4.79 15.48 18.07
C ALA A 33 6.30 15.74 18.02
N ASP A 34 6.68 16.92 17.53
CA ASP A 34 8.05 17.44 17.62
C ASP A 34 8.01 18.98 17.80
N ALA A 35 9.18 19.61 17.94
CA ALA A 35 9.29 21.04 18.13
C ALA A 35 8.67 21.82 16.96
N GLY A 36 7.52 22.46 17.23
CA GLY A 36 6.83 23.34 16.27
C GLY A 36 5.82 22.65 15.36
N GLY A 37 5.50 21.37 15.58
CA GLY A 37 4.48 20.67 14.79
C GLY A 37 4.43 19.18 15.09
N ALA A 38 3.99 18.41 14.09
CA ALA A 38 3.95 16.96 14.18
C ALA A 38 4.33 16.31 12.84
N GLU A 39 4.96 15.15 12.93
CA GLU A 39 5.14 14.24 11.81
C GLU A 39 3.93 13.32 11.75
N LEU A 40 3.20 13.37 10.64
CA LEU A 40 2.14 12.41 10.32
C LEU A 40 2.69 11.44 9.29
N GLY A 41 2.58 10.14 9.55
CA GLY A 41 3.04 9.14 8.62
C GLY A 41 2.28 7.83 8.68
N ALA A 42 2.58 6.96 7.73
CA ALA A 42 1.96 5.65 7.62
C ALA A 42 2.92 4.61 7.05
N LEU A 43 2.74 3.36 7.45
CA LEU A 43 3.47 2.23 6.91
C LEU A 43 3.00 1.93 5.49
N LEU A 44 3.90 2.07 4.52
CA LEU A 44 3.60 1.75 3.14
C LEU A 44 3.93 0.29 2.81
N LEU A 45 5.14 -0.17 3.08
CA LEU A 45 5.50 -1.57 2.87
C LEU A 45 6.33 -2.08 4.06
N PRO A 46 5.91 -3.14 4.75
CA PRO A 46 6.80 -3.88 5.63
C PRO A 46 7.79 -4.70 4.79
N ALA A 47 9.07 -4.68 5.14
CA ALA A 47 10.14 -5.43 4.47
C ALA A 47 10.11 -5.30 2.93
N PRO A 48 10.22 -4.09 2.38
CA PRO A 48 10.12 -3.87 0.93
C PRO A 48 11.29 -4.54 0.19
N THR A 49 10.98 -5.18 -0.92
CA THR A 49 12.00 -5.70 -1.85
C THR A 49 12.72 -4.56 -2.58
N GLY A 50 13.93 -4.81 -3.09
CA GLY A 50 14.67 -3.83 -3.88
C GLY A 50 13.90 -3.30 -5.09
N GLU A 51 13.12 -4.15 -5.77
CA GLU A 51 12.27 -3.73 -6.90
C GLU A 51 11.12 -2.82 -6.46
N GLN A 52 10.51 -3.08 -5.31
CA GLN A 52 9.48 -2.21 -4.76
C GLN A 52 10.04 -0.84 -4.36
N ILE A 53 11.24 -0.82 -3.76
CA ILE A 53 11.94 0.44 -3.44
C ILE A 53 12.25 1.20 -4.73
N ARG A 54 12.79 0.53 -5.75
CA ARG A 54 13.11 1.15 -7.05
C ARG A 54 11.86 1.74 -7.71
N LEU A 55 10.75 1.00 -7.71
CA LEU A 55 9.47 1.48 -8.24
C LEU A 55 8.95 2.68 -7.43
N ALA A 56 9.04 2.63 -6.10
CA ALA A 56 8.65 3.73 -5.23
C ALA A 56 9.46 4.99 -5.53
N LEU A 57 10.79 4.88 -5.70
CA LEU A 57 11.65 6.01 -6.05
C LEU A 57 11.29 6.63 -7.41
N GLN A 58 10.90 5.81 -8.39
CA GLN A 58 10.50 6.29 -9.72
C GLN A 58 9.21 7.12 -9.70
N GLN A 59 8.30 6.85 -8.76
CA GLN A 59 6.98 7.49 -8.69
C GLN A 59 6.85 8.45 -7.49
N GLY A 60 7.80 8.40 -6.55
CA GLY A 60 7.72 9.07 -5.26
C GLY A 60 7.56 10.57 -5.35
N PHE A 61 8.29 11.21 -6.26
CA PHE A 61 8.25 12.66 -6.40
C PHE A 61 6.90 13.17 -6.93
N SER A 62 6.33 12.53 -7.95
CA SER A 62 5.02 12.94 -8.50
C SER A 62 3.90 12.69 -7.49
N HIS A 63 3.98 11.60 -6.72
CA HIS A 63 3.03 11.32 -5.65
C HIS A 63 3.13 12.35 -4.50
N ALA A 64 4.34 12.70 -4.07
CA ALA A 64 4.53 13.71 -3.03
C ALA A 64 3.98 15.08 -3.47
N LEU A 65 4.16 15.46 -4.73
CA LEU A 65 3.57 16.70 -5.27
C LEU A 65 2.04 16.67 -5.32
N ALA A 66 1.44 15.51 -5.60
CA ALA A 66 -0.02 15.39 -5.74
C ALA A 66 -0.75 15.33 -4.38
N TYR A 67 -0.13 14.75 -3.35
CA TYR A 67 -0.81 14.42 -2.10
C TYR A 67 -0.16 15.03 -0.83
N GLY A 68 1.09 15.47 -0.92
CA GLY A 68 1.81 16.15 0.15
C GLY A 68 2.80 15.29 0.94
N ALA A 69 2.58 13.97 1.08
CA ALA A 69 3.50 13.11 1.83
C ALA A 69 4.63 12.53 0.96
N GLY A 70 5.85 12.59 1.48
CA GLY A 70 7.04 12.02 0.87
C GLY A 70 7.28 10.55 1.27
N LEU A 71 8.21 9.90 0.58
CA LEU A 71 8.67 8.56 0.93
C LEU A 71 9.82 8.63 1.93
N VAL A 72 9.76 7.77 2.94
CA VAL A 72 10.83 7.57 3.93
C VAL A 72 11.19 6.10 3.96
N TYR A 73 12.47 5.80 3.77
CA TYR A 73 13.01 4.46 4.02
C TYR A 73 13.58 4.41 5.43
N HIS A 74 13.12 3.46 6.22
CA HIS A 74 13.63 3.21 7.57
C HIS A 74 14.31 1.85 7.59
N ALA A 75 15.63 1.85 7.72
CA ALA A 75 16.42 0.64 7.92
C ALA A 75 16.56 0.39 9.42
N ASP A 76 16.01 -0.71 9.91
CA ASP A 76 16.10 -1.10 11.30
C ASP A 76 16.43 -2.60 11.38
N HIS A 77 17.60 -2.92 11.92
CA HIS A 77 18.07 -4.29 12.07
C HIS A 77 17.25 -5.12 13.07
N ALA A 78 16.51 -4.49 13.99
CA ALA A 78 15.71 -5.18 15.00
C ALA A 78 14.26 -5.44 14.54
N VAL A 79 13.66 -4.49 13.82
CA VAL A 79 12.24 -4.53 13.41
C VAL A 79 12.06 -4.89 11.94
N GLY A 80 13.14 -4.80 11.15
CA GLY A 80 13.14 -4.99 9.71
C GLY A 80 12.95 -3.68 8.96
N ASP A 81 13.44 -3.67 7.73
CA ASP A 81 13.34 -2.50 6.85
C ASP A 81 11.88 -2.18 6.54
N SER A 82 11.55 -0.89 6.45
CA SER A 82 10.20 -0.45 6.09
C SER A 82 10.23 0.76 5.18
N LEU A 83 9.26 0.80 4.27
CA LEU A 83 8.95 1.98 3.49
C LEU A 83 7.72 2.65 4.09
N ARG A 84 7.79 3.97 4.29
CA ARG A 84 6.73 4.77 4.92
C ARG A 84 6.41 5.98 4.08
N LEU A 85 5.20 6.49 4.24
CA LEU A 85 4.83 7.85 3.85
C LEU A 85 4.94 8.74 5.07
N SER A 86 5.44 9.97 4.88
CA SER A 86 5.56 10.95 5.95
C SER A 86 5.37 12.38 5.43
N GLN A 87 4.68 13.20 6.23
CA GLN A 87 4.53 14.63 6.01
C GLN A 87 4.72 15.39 7.33
N TRP A 88 5.36 16.55 7.24
CA TRP A 88 5.48 17.47 8.36
C TRP A 88 4.29 18.43 8.41
N LEU A 89 3.68 18.55 9.59
CA LEU A 89 2.51 19.40 9.82
C LEU A 89 2.85 20.50 10.83
N PRO A 90 3.07 21.75 10.38
CA PRO A 90 3.46 22.84 11.27
C PRO A 90 2.30 23.21 12.22
N GLY A 91 2.63 23.43 13.48
CA GLY A 91 1.68 23.89 14.51
C GLY A 91 0.68 22.85 15.01
N ILE A 92 0.62 21.66 14.39
CA ILE A 92 -0.28 20.58 14.81
C ILE A 92 0.20 19.94 16.10
N ARG A 93 -0.73 19.75 17.03
CA ARG A 93 -0.51 19.18 18.37
C ARG A 93 -1.49 18.07 18.72
N SER A 94 -2.42 17.73 17.83
CA SER A 94 -3.40 16.68 18.07
C SER A 94 -3.86 16.00 16.78
N TRP A 95 -4.42 14.81 16.93
CA TRP A 95 -5.03 14.05 15.84
C TRP A 95 -6.23 14.77 15.20
N GLN A 96 -7.00 15.54 15.99
CA GLN A 96 -8.13 16.32 15.49
C GLN A 96 -7.69 17.38 14.47
N GLU A 97 -6.61 18.09 14.77
CA GLU A 97 -6.03 19.10 13.86
C GLU A 97 -5.47 18.44 12.59
N ALA A 98 -5.02 17.18 12.70
CA ALA A 98 -4.46 16.40 11.61
C ALA A 98 -5.51 15.68 10.73
N ALA A 99 -6.81 15.82 11.00
CA ALA A 99 -7.86 15.07 10.30
C ALA A 99 -7.79 15.21 8.76
N ARG A 100 -7.72 16.44 8.24
CA ARG A 100 -7.61 16.68 6.79
C ARG A 100 -6.30 16.15 6.19
N PRO A 101 -5.11 16.44 6.78
CA PRO A 101 -3.87 15.79 6.35
C PRO A 101 -3.91 14.26 6.37
N LEU A 102 -4.61 13.67 7.35
CA LEU A 102 -4.79 12.22 7.45
C LEU A 102 -5.64 11.66 6.31
N GLU A 103 -6.77 12.29 5.97
CA GLU A 103 -7.58 11.88 4.81
C GLU A 103 -6.77 11.87 3.50
N ASN A 104 -5.95 12.91 3.29
CA ASN A 104 -5.05 12.99 2.13
C ASN A 104 -4.00 11.87 2.15
N LEU A 105 -3.43 11.57 3.31
CA LEU A 105 -2.46 10.48 3.48
C LEU A 105 -3.09 9.11 3.18
N LEU A 106 -4.31 8.86 3.66
CA LEU A 106 -5.05 7.61 3.39
C LEU A 106 -5.40 7.48 1.90
N THR A 107 -5.74 8.59 1.25
CA THR A 107 -5.95 8.63 -0.21
C THR A 107 -4.66 8.30 -0.96
N GLN A 108 -3.53 8.87 -0.53
CA GLN A 108 -2.23 8.58 -1.12
C GLN A 108 -1.80 7.12 -0.91
N LEU A 109 -2.03 6.56 0.28
CA LEU A 109 -1.81 5.13 0.56
C LEU A 109 -2.59 4.28 -0.42
N THR A 110 -3.89 4.54 -0.59
CA THR A 110 -4.75 3.81 -1.53
C THR A 110 -4.17 3.85 -2.95
N ALA A 111 -3.68 5.00 -3.42
CA ALA A 111 -3.04 5.11 -4.72
C ALA A 111 -1.78 4.23 -4.84
N TRP A 112 -0.95 4.18 -3.80
CA TRP A 112 0.21 3.29 -3.75
C TRP A 112 -0.16 1.81 -3.67
N ARG A 113 -1.23 1.44 -2.97
CA ARG A 113 -1.72 0.07 -2.92
C ARG A 113 -2.05 -0.43 -4.33
N VAL A 114 -2.62 0.41 -5.19
CA VAL A 114 -2.87 0.08 -6.61
C VAL A 114 -1.58 -0.15 -7.40
N ILE A 115 -0.54 0.64 -7.14
CA ILE A 115 0.76 0.50 -7.83
C ILE A 115 1.46 -0.81 -7.44
N PHE A 116 1.43 -1.15 -6.16
CA PHE A 116 2.08 -2.35 -5.64
C PHE A 116 1.20 -3.60 -5.68
N ALA A 117 -0.08 -3.45 -6.00
CA ALA A 117 -0.97 -4.57 -6.21
C ALA A 117 -0.30 -5.52 -7.23
N PRO A 118 -0.33 -6.84 -6.98
CA PRO A 118 0.12 -7.80 -7.96
C PRO A 118 -0.59 -7.47 -9.27
N LYS A 119 0.16 -7.11 -10.31
CA LYS A 119 -0.42 -6.95 -11.63
C LYS A 119 -0.99 -8.31 -11.95
N ALA A 120 -2.32 -8.42 -11.94
CA ALA A 120 -2.97 -9.62 -12.43
C ALA A 120 -2.40 -9.84 -13.82
N SER A 121 -1.61 -10.90 -13.97
CA SER A 121 -1.18 -11.35 -15.27
C SER A 121 -2.46 -11.45 -16.09
N THR A 122 -2.55 -10.68 -17.17
CA THR A 122 -3.58 -10.84 -18.19
C THR A 122 -3.30 -12.13 -18.95
N LEU A 123 -3.45 -13.25 -18.24
CA LEU A 123 -3.47 -14.66 -18.57
C LEU A 123 -4.06 -15.25 -17.29
N ASP A 124 -5.37 -15.48 -17.14
CA ASP A 124 -6.08 -16.53 -17.84
C ASP A 124 -7.60 -16.41 -17.55
N VAL A 125 -8.37 -15.78 -18.44
CA VAL A 125 -9.78 -16.17 -18.60
C VAL A 125 -9.80 -17.34 -19.55
N SER A 126 -9.25 -18.46 -19.08
CA SER A 126 -9.62 -19.79 -19.53
C SER A 126 -10.28 -20.46 -18.35
N LEU A 127 -11.59 -20.22 -18.23
CA LEU A 127 -12.48 -21.24 -17.68
C LEU A 127 -12.40 -22.44 -18.62
N ALA A 128 -11.36 -23.26 -18.46
CA ALA A 128 -11.29 -24.60 -19.02
C ALA A 128 -10.96 -25.56 -17.87
N PRO A 129 -11.85 -26.54 -17.58
CA PRO A 129 -11.52 -27.59 -16.63
C PRO A 129 -10.32 -28.38 -17.15
N ALA A 130 -9.54 -28.94 -16.22
CA ALA A 130 -8.38 -29.79 -16.47
C ALA A 130 -8.61 -30.81 -17.60
N ALA A 131 -8.25 -30.47 -18.84
CA ALA A 131 -8.26 -31.38 -20.00
C ALA A 131 -7.41 -30.91 -21.19
N ALA A 132 -6.65 -29.81 -21.07
CA ALA A 132 -5.95 -29.21 -22.22
C ALA A 132 -4.53 -29.75 -22.47
N PHE A 133 -3.88 -30.39 -21.49
CA PHE A 133 -2.56 -31.00 -21.69
C PHE A 133 -2.61 -32.37 -22.40
N ASP A 134 -3.78 -33.01 -22.48
CA ASP A 134 -3.93 -34.36 -23.05
C ASP A 134 -4.22 -34.35 -24.57
N ARG A 135 -4.88 -33.29 -25.08
CA ARG A 135 -5.30 -33.22 -26.50
C ARG A 135 -4.14 -33.08 -27.48
N THR A 136 -3.08 -32.35 -27.11
CA THR A 136 -1.93 -32.13 -28.00
C THR A 136 -1.10 -33.41 -28.13
N GLU A 137 -0.93 -34.16 -27.03
CA GLU A 137 -0.25 -35.46 -27.05
C GLU A 137 -1.08 -36.53 -27.79
N GLN A 138 -2.41 -36.54 -27.60
CA GLN A 138 -3.33 -37.43 -28.33
C GLN A 138 -3.36 -37.15 -29.84
N ARG A 139 -3.29 -35.88 -30.27
CA ARG A 139 -3.18 -35.51 -31.69
C ARG A 139 -1.87 -35.98 -32.31
N LEU A 140 -0.75 -35.87 -31.60
CA LEU A 140 0.55 -36.33 -32.08
C LEU A 140 0.60 -37.86 -32.18
N ARG A 141 -0.02 -38.60 -31.25
CA ARG A 141 -0.11 -40.07 -31.34
C ARG A 141 -0.96 -40.57 -32.51
N LEU A 142 -2.08 -39.89 -32.84
CA LEU A 142 -2.93 -40.25 -33.98
C LEU A 142 -2.26 -40.03 -35.33
N LEU A 143 -1.42 -38.98 -35.46
CA LEU A 143 -0.65 -38.72 -36.68
C LEU A 143 0.49 -39.71 -36.90
N MET A 144 1.05 -40.29 -35.84
CA MET A 144 2.12 -41.30 -35.94
C MET A 144 1.61 -42.74 -36.08
N THR A 145 0.31 -42.99 -35.93
CA THR A 145 -0.31 -44.32 -36.10
C THR A 145 -1.16 -44.47 -37.35
N ALA A 146 -1.54 -43.37 -38.03
CA ALA A 146 -2.29 -43.39 -39.29
C ALA A 146 -1.43 -43.51 -40.56
N GLY A 147 -0.11 -43.73 -40.42
CA GLY A 147 0.81 -43.96 -41.53
C GLY A 147 1.20 -45.42 -41.68
N LYS A 148 0.32 -46.24 -42.25
CA LYS A 148 0.68 -47.54 -42.83
C LYS A 148 -0.19 -47.85 -44.04
#